data_AF-A0A2T4IGW4-F1
#
_entry.id   AF-A0A2T4IGW4-F1
#
_cell.length_a   1.000
_cell.length_b   1.000
_cell.length_c   1.000
_cell.angle_alpha   90.00
_cell.angle_beta   90.00
_cell.angle_gamma   90.00
#
_symmetry.space_group_name_H-M   'P 1'
#
loop_
_entity.id
_entity.type
_entity.pdbx_description
1 polymer ?
#
loop_
_entity_poly.entity_id
_entity_poly.type
_entity_poly.pdbx_seq_one_letter_code
_entity_poly.pdbx_strand_id
1 'polypeptide(L)' 'MSPTDHRLLREIVVVILIKLVLLTGLWWAFIRDHKVSVDGHAMAAHASAGEAGGTPIPDGEIDGHRRTR' A
#
# COMPACT_ATOMS: atom_id res chain seq x y z
N MET A 1 -8.10 -41.44 12.90
CA MET A 1 -7.97 -40.02 13.28
C MET A 1 -7.25 -40.02 14.62
N SER A 2 -5.99 -39.62 14.69
CA SER A 2 -5.21 -39.84 15.90
C SER A 2 -5.57 -38.79 16.97
N PRO A 3 -5.56 -39.14 18.26
CA PRO A 3 -5.78 -38.17 19.33
C PRO A 3 -4.68 -37.08 19.40
N THR A 4 -3.58 -37.21 18.66
CA THR A 4 -2.59 -36.13 18.57
C THR A 4 -3.04 -35.02 17.62
N ASP A 5 -3.80 -35.36 16.58
CA ASP A 5 -4.26 -34.43 15.54
C ASP A 5 -5.22 -33.37 16.10
N HIS A 6 -6.07 -33.74 17.08
CA HIS A 6 -7.02 -32.80 17.67
C HIS A 6 -6.34 -31.69 18.49
N ARG A 7 -5.16 -31.97 19.03
CA ARG A 7 -4.40 -31.01 19.84
C ARG A 7 -3.72 -29.98 18.93
N LEU A 8 -3.12 -30.43 17.83
CA LEU A 8 -2.59 -29.54 16.78
C LEU A 8 -3.70 -28.66 16.18
N LEU A 9 -4.83 -29.27 15.81
CA LEU A 9 -5.95 -28.54 15.23
C LEU A 9 -6.49 -27.48 16.21
N ARG A 10 -6.61 -27.82 17.50
CA ARG A 10 -7.03 -26.87 18.52
C ARG A 10 -6.06 -25.70 18.63
N GLU A 11 -4.75 -25.96 18.64
CA GLU A 11 -3.73 -24.92 18.76
C GLU A 11 -3.74 -23.97 17.56
N ILE A 12 -3.82 -24.53 16.34
CA ILE A 12 -3.94 -23.75 15.11
C ILE A 12 -5.23 -22.91 15.12
N VAL A 13 -6.37 -23.52 15.47
CA VAL A 13 -7.65 -22.81 15.56
C VAL A 13 -7.59 -21.67 16.56
N VAL A 14 -6.96 -21.88 17.73
CA VAL A 14 -6.79 -20.83 18.74
C VAL A 14 -5.94 -19.68 18.21
N VAL A 15 -4.81 -19.97 17.55
CA VAL A 15 -3.94 -18.94 16.96
C VAL A 15 -4.68 -18.15 15.87
N ILE A 16 -5.45 -18.84 15.00
CA ILE A 16 -6.24 -18.18 13.95
C ILE A 16 -7.33 -17.31 14.55
N LEU A 17 -8.05 -17.78 15.57
CA LEU A 17 -9.09 -17.00 16.25
C LEU A 17 -8.49 -15.76 16.91
N ILE A 18 -7.37 -15.88 17.62
CA ILE A 18 -6.66 -14.74 18.20
C ILE A 18 -6.27 -13.75 17.12
N LYS A 19 -5.68 -14.24 16.01
CA LYS A 19 -5.27 -13.39 14.90
C LYS A 19 -6.47 -12.68 14.25
N LEU A 20 -7.59 -13.37 14.06
CA LEU A 20 -8.82 -12.77 13.53
C LEU A 20 -9.40 -11.72 14.46
N VAL A 21 -9.39 -11.96 15.78
CA VAL A 21 -9.84 -10.97 16.77
C VAL A 21 -8.92 -9.76 16.79
N LEU A 22 -7.60 -9.96 16.76
CA LEU A 22 -6.62 -8.87 16.64
C LEU A 22 -6.83 -8.08 15.36
N LEU A 23 -6.97 -8.76 14.22
CA LEU A 23 -7.16 -8.11 12.92
C LEU A 23 -8.48 -7.35 12.90
N THR A 24 -9.56 -7.93 13.43
CA THR A 24 -10.88 -7.29 13.48
C THR A 24 -10.90 -6.14 14.48
N GLY A 25 -10.25 -6.29 15.64
CA GLY A 25 -10.14 -5.26 16.66
C GLY A 25 -9.28 -4.08 16.19
N LEU A 26 -8.15 -4.37 15.54
CA LEU A 26 -7.32 -3.36 14.90
C LEU A 26 -8.04 -2.75 13.69
N TRP A 27 -8.77 -3.52 12.90
CA TRP A 27 -9.60 -3.00 11.81
C TRP A 27 -10.74 -2.11 12.35
N TRP A 28 -11.35 -2.45 13.48
CA TRP A 28 -12.32 -1.56 14.09
C TRP A 28 -11.63 -0.31 14.64
N ALA A 29 -10.64 -0.43 15.53
CA ALA A 29 -9.95 0.71 16.12
C ALA A 29 -9.30 1.61 15.05
N PHE A 30 -8.76 1.02 13.99
CA PHE A 30 -8.10 1.76 12.91
C PHE A 30 -9.11 2.11 11.81
N ILE A 31 -9.73 1.19 11.10
CA ILE A 31 -10.58 1.51 9.93
C ILE A 31 -11.97 2.06 10.29
N ARG A 32 -12.57 1.70 11.43
CA ARG A 32 -13.84 2.34 11.87
C ARG A 32 -13.60 3.76 12.34
N ASP A 33 -12.56 3.96 13.16
CA ASP A 33 -12.26 5.24 13.78
C ASP A 33 -11.52 6.17 12.80
N HIS A 34 -10.56 5.62 12.04
CA HIS A 34 -10.07 6.15 10.77
C HIS A 34 -11.04 5.84 9.61
N LYS A 35 -12.30 6.27 9.77
CA LYS A 35 -12.90 7.18 8.76
C LYS A 35 -12.05 8.46 8.64
N VAL A 36 -10.72 8.31 8.52
CA VAL A 36 -9.84 9.20 7.82
C VAL A 36 -10.57 9.39 6.51
N SER A 37 -11.13 10.59 6.38
CA SER A 37 -10.76 11.50 5.32
C SER A 37 -9.44 11.05 4.70
N VAL A 38 -9.47 9.93 3.95
CA VAL A 38 -8.50 9.63 2.93
C VAL A 38 -8.73 10.81 2.05
N ASP A 39 -7.91 11.82 2.28
CA ASP A 39 -7.91 13.03 1.52
C ASP A 39 -7.68 12.52 0.11
N GLY A 40 -8.76 12.41 -0.66
CA GLY A 40 -8.75 11.78 -1.97
C GLY A 40 -7.71 12.47 -2.85
N HIS A 41 -7.36 13.72 -2.49
CA HIS A 41 -6.31 14.53 -3.07
C HIS A 41 -4.89 13.97 -2.86
N ALA A 42 -4.56 13.40 -1.69
CA ALA A 42 -3.24 12.81 -1.43
C ALA A 42 -3.10 11.44 -2.13
N MET A 43 -4.16 10.62 -2.11
CA MET A 43 -4.18 9.36 -2.85
C MET A 43 -4.20 9.60 -4.37
N ALA A 44 -4.94 10.60 -4.87
CA ALA A 44 -4.91 10.99 -6.28
C ALA A 44 -3.53 11.49 -6.70
N ALA A 45 -2.84 12.29 -5.89
CA ALA A 45 -1.49 12.76 -6.19
C ALA A 45 -0.48 11.60 -6.30
N HIS A 46 -0.54 10.59 -5.42
CA HIS A 46 0.33 9.42 -5.52
C HIS A 46 -0.10 8.44 -6.63
N ALA A 47 -1.40 8.29 -6.90
CA ALA A 47 -1.92 7.46 -7.98
C ALA A 47 -1.62 8.06 -9.37
N SER A 48 -1.73 9.38 -9.54
CA SER A 48 -1.37 10.09 -10.78
C SER A 48 0.14 10.30 -10.93
N ALA A 49 0.90 10.37 -9.84
CA ALA A 49 2.37 10.33 -9.90
C ALA A 49 2.92 8.98 -10.37
N GLY A 50 2.12 7.90 -10.28
CA GLY A 50 2.44 6.61 -10.89
C GLY A 50 2.37 6.61 -12.43
N GLU A 51 1.63 7.54 -13.04
CA GLU A 51 1.58 7.76 -14.50
C GLU A 51 2.55 8.85 -14.97
N ALA A 52 2.97 9.77 -14.10
CA ALA A 52 3.96 10.81 -14.41
C ALA A 52 5.43 10.30 -14.37
N GLY A 53 5.64 9.00 -14.56
CA GLY A 53 6.95 8.38 -14.80
C GLY A 53 7.52 8.65 -16.20
N GLY A 54 7.18 9.79 -16.81
CA GLY A 54 7.86 10.30 -17.99
C GLY A 54 9.18 10.90 -17.55
N THR A 55 10.23 10.09 -17.56
CA THR A 55 11.63 10.50 -17.42
C THR A 55 11.86 11.84 -18.13
N PRO A 56 12.38 12.88 -17.45
CA PRO A 56 13.00 14.00 -18.14
C PRO A 56 14.16 13.41 -18.94
N ILE A 57 13.95 13.25 -20.25
CA ILE A 57 15.05 13.01 -21.19
C ILE A 57 15.91 14.27 -21.08
N PRO A 58 17.14 14.21 -20.57
CA PRO A 58 18.05 15.34 -20.72
C PRO A 58 18.32 15.42 -22.22
N ASP A 59 17.74 16.41 -22.85
CA ASP A 59 17.95 16.85 -24.22
C ASP A 59 19.39 17.36 -24.38
N GLY A 60 20.33 16.43 -24.31
CA GLY A 60 21.61 16.59 -24.96
C GLY A 60 21.40 16.41 -26.46
N GLU A 61 21.17 17.50 -27.18
CA GLU A 61 21.69 17.72 -28.54
C GLU A 61 21.35 19.15 -29.03
N ILE A 62 22.40 19.98 -29.08
CA ILE A 62 22.75 20.99 -30.11
C ILE A 62 21.65 21.83 -30.78
N ASP A 63 21.76 23.16 -30.58
CA ASP A 63 21.67 24.08 -31.71
C ASP A 63 22.68 25.23 -31.56
N GLY A 64 23.78 25.11 -32.29
CA GLY A 64 24.66 26.22 -32.57
C GLY A 64 24.12 27.05 -33.72
N HIS A 65 23.30 28.08 -33.45
CA HIS A 65 23.05 29.13 -34.44
C HIS A 65 22.46 30.41 -33.82
N ARG A 66 23.33 31.31 -33.35
CA ARG A 66 23.07 32.76 -33.48
C ARG A 66 24.36 33.55 -33.60
N ARG A 67 24.92 33.49 -34.83
CA ARG A 67 25.75 34.56 -35.38
C ARG A 67 24.93 35.86 -35.42
N THR A 68 25.65 36.99 -35.33
CA THR A 68 25.23 38.37 -35.63
C THR A 68 24.25 38.96 -34.60
N ARG A 69 24.52 40.12 -33.99
CA ARG A 69 25.05 41.37 -34.55
C ARG A 69 25.56 42.27 -33.42
#